data_AF-A0A936RUR8-F1
#
_entry.id   AF-A0A936RUR8-F1
#
_cell.length_a   1.000
_cell.length_b   1.000
_cell.length_c   1.000
_cell.angle_alpha   90.00
_cell.angle_beta   90.00
_cell.angle_gamma   90.00
#
_symmetry.space_group_name_H-M   'P 1'
#
loop_
_entity.id
_entity.type
_entity.pdbx_description
1 polymer ?
#
loop_
_entity_poly.entity_id
_entity_poly.type
_entity_poly.pdbx_seq_one_letter_code
_entity_poly.pdbx_strand_id
1 'polypeptide(L)'
;MQRIDFNRRQTLQKLSVLTLAPLVPAGVVANAVSAIHALPRFALVIGNSRYDAAPLRNPANDATAIAEELKRFGFSVSVQLDVKRAAMEEGIRAFGGSVAKQKGVGLFYFAGHGLQLSWRNFLVPVDAVLDRAEDVPRQAIDLTTLLDGLNKAGNPLNIVILDACRDNPFGSDLKTGKGLSQVDAPIGTLLAYATAPGNVASDGANANGLYTEHLLREMRTSEARIEDVFKRVRLGVRRASNGRQIPWESTSLEEDFYFLPPASLRKLSQEELDRRFNEERGIWERAEKAMETSPVEEYIRRYPSGRFAELAQLHLDRLLARQGEKKIRIASSSANPFSKGAASASTDFTVGDRYSYRVIDLLTRVEGRRYTMNVTEITENEVIYNNGRSSTDLLGNFLKLGKGSRLISPQLMPTEYSVGKKWTTRYREDFPDGRKQWVEYDFKITAREMVTVPAGTFNCFLLEGKGWVIETGFFLDTKYWMAPEQVRRPVVLEHFWRNRWGQISRSDRDELVSFKQAR
;
A
#
# COMPACT_ATOMS: atom_id res chain seq x y z
N MET A 1 -21.35 -35.26 41.10
CA MET A 1 -20.76 -33.97 41.52
C MET A 1 -20.89 -32.95 40.40
N GLN A 2 -21.61 -31.85 40.68
CA GLN A 2 -21.53 -30.48 40.09
C GLN A 2 -20.67 -30.32 38.81
N ARG A 3 -21.13 -29.87 37.62
CA ARG A 3 -22.23 -28.93 37.25
C ARG A 3 -22.26 -27.67 38.13
N ILE A 4 -21.59 -26.61 37.67
CA ILE A 4 -21.66 -25.24 38.20
C ILE A 4 -21.81 -24.23 37.05
N ASP A 5 -23.02 -23.68 36.97
CA ASP A 5 -23.40 -22.29 36.67
C ASP A 5 -22.92 -21.60 35.38
N PHE A 6 -23.65 -21.93 34.32
CA PHE A 6 -23.88 -21.05 33.16
C PHE A 6 -24.84 -19.89 33.54
N ASN A 7 -24.43 -18.97 34.43
CA ASN A 7 -25.23 -17.76 34.71
C ASN A 7 -24.43 -16.61 35.37
N ARG A 8 -23.88 -15.69 34.57
CA ARG A 8 -23.37 -14.36 35.01
C ARG A 8 -23.21 -13.36 33.86
N ARG A 9 -24.23 -13.24 32.99
CA ARG A 9 -24.29 -12.26 31.88
C ARG A 9 -25.62 -11.48 31.81
N GLN A 10 -26.22 -11.18 32.97
CA GLN A 10 -27.41 -10.32 33.06
C GLN A 10 -27.35 -9.33 34.21
N THR A 11 -26.82 -8.12 33.96
CA THR A 11 -27.31 -6.88 34.58
C THR A 11 -26.92 -5.69 33.71
N LEU A 12 -27.67 -4.58 33.79
CA LEU A 12 -27.55 -3.34 33.00
C LEU A 12 -28.08 -3.38 31.56
N GLN A 13 -29.37 -3.71 31.43
CA GLN A 13 -30.23 -3.07 30.44
C GLN A 13 -30.94 -1.86 31.08
N LYS A 14 -30.93 -0.71 30.38
CA LYS A 14 -32.03 0.28 30.21
C LYS A 14 -31.48 1.69 30.05
N LEU A 15 -31.46 2.17 28.80
CA LEU A 15 -31.67 3.58 28.45
C LEU A 15 -32.08 3.60 26.96
N SER A 16 -33.39 3.54 26.74
CA SER A 16 -33.97 3.56 25.40
C SER A 16 -34.18 5.00 24.96
N VAL A 17 -33.47 5.45 23.92
CA VAL A 17 -33.78 6.71 23.23
C VAL A 17 -34.38 6.34 21.87
N LEU A 18 -35.69 6.54 21.73
CA LEU A 18 -36.32 6.53 20.40
C LEU A 18 -35.86 7.78 19.64
N THR A 19 -35.08 7.57 18.59
CA THR A 19 -34.93 8.57 17.51
C THR A 19 -35.74 8.08 16.32
N LEU A 20 -36.80 8.81 15.97
CA LEU A 20 -37.48 8.61 14.69
C LEU A 20 -36.53 9.07 13.58
N ALA A 21 -35.97 8.13 12.83
CA ALA A 21 -35.38 8.43 11.54
C ALA A 21 -36.52 8.69 10.53
N PRO A 22 -36.52 9.81 9.80
CA PRO A 22 -37.53 10.04 8.77
C PRO A 22 -37.34 9.04 7.61
N LEU A 23 -38.44 8.47 7.12
CA LEU A 23 -38.42 7.74 5.85
C LEU A 23 -38.07 8.72 4.73
N VAL A 24 -36.86 8.61 4.18
CA VAL A 24 -36.53 9.24 2.90
C VAL A 24 -37.13 8.36 1.79
N PRO A 25 -37.97 8.90 0.88
CA PRO A 25 -38.56 8.11 -0.19
C PRO A 25 -37.48 7.59 -1.14
N ALA A 26 -37.55 6.30 -1.48
CA ALA A 26 -36.65 5.68 -2.43
C ALA A 26 -36.96 6.16 -3.86
N GLY A 27 -36.22 7.18 -4.35
CA GLY A 27 -36.61 7.78 -5.62
C GLY A 27 -35.76 8.88 -6.24
N VAL A 28 -34.45 8.98 -5.99
CA VAL A 28 -33.49 9.58 -6.95
C VAL A 28 -32.13 8.88 -6.79
N VAL A 29 -31.74 8.04 -7.75
CA VAL A 29 -30.34 7.59 -7.86
C VAL A 29 -29.59 8.68 -8.61
N ALA A 30 -29.11 9.69 -7.89
CA ALA A 30 -28.27 10.72 -8.49
C ALA A 30 -26.96 10.08 -8.96
N ASN A 31 -26.67 10.21 -10.26
CA ASN A 31 -25.35 9.89 -10.81
C ASN A 31 -24.35 10.94 -10.30
N ALA A 32 -23.82 10.74 -9.09
CA ALA A 32 -22.74 11.53 -8.57
C ALA A 32 -21.46 11.21 -9.37
N VAL A 33 -21.08 12.09 -10.28
CA VAL A 33 -19.66 12.22 -10.64
C VAL A 33 -18.94 12.56 -9.33
N SER A 34 -17.84 11.87 -9.01
CA SER A 34 -17.12 12.13 -7.76
C SER A 34 -16.70 13.59 -7.74
N ALA A 35 -16.86 14.24 -6.58
CA ALA A 35 -16.60 15.67 -6.44
C ALA A 35 -15.20 16.03 -6.95
N ILE A 36 -14.24 15.13 -6.76
CA ILE A 36 -12.85 15.27 -7.18
C ILE A 36 -12.66 15.40 -8.69
N HIS A 37 -13.51 14.79 -9.52
CA HIS A 37 -13.40 14.85 -10.99
C HIS A 37 -13.95 16.15 -11.58
N ALA A 38 -14.84 16.82 -10.84
CA ALA A 38 -15.40 18.12 -11.20
C ALA A 38 -14.49 19.30 -10.82
N LEU A 39 -13.44 19.06 -10.02
CA LEU A 39 -12.49 20.10 -9.62
C LEU A 39 -11.59 20.53 -10.80
N PRO A 40 -11.16 21.81 -10.83
CA PRO A 40 -10.08 22.25 -11.72
C PRO A 40 -8.82 21.40 -11.52
N ARG A 41 -8.12 21.09 -12.61
CA ARG A 41 -6.93 20.23 -12.61
C ARG A 41 -5.73 21.05 -13.06
N PHE A 42 -4.67 21.09 -12.26
CA PHE A 42 -3.42 21.81 -12.57
C PHE A 42 -2.27 20.83 -12.61
N ALA A 43 -1.37 21.00 -13.57
CA ALA A 43 -0.11 20.26 -13.58
C ALA A 43 1.10 21.16 -13.80
N LEU A 44 2.20 20.82 -13.13
CA LEU A 44 3.53 21.31 -13.42
C LEU A 44 4.39 20.13 -13.85
N VAL A 45 4.94 20.19 -15.05
CA VAL A 45 5.67 19.10 -15.68
C VAL A 45 7.06 19.63 -16.06
N ILE A 46 8.09 19.09 -15.40
CA ILE A 46 9.48 19.53 -15.56
C ILE A 46 10.31 18.38 -16.17
N GLY A 47 11.09 18.67 -17.21
CA GLY A 47 12.01 17.73 -17.85
C GLY A 47 13.38 18.35 -18.06
N ASN A 48 14.37 17.94 -17.26
CA ASN A 48 15.74 18.44 -17.35
C ASN A 48 16.65 17.36 -17.96
N SER A 49 17.21 17.66 -19.13
CA SER A 49 18.08 16.78 -19.92
C SER A 49 19.50 17.37 -20.08
N ARG A 50 19.61 18.67 -20.35
CA ARG A 50 20.85 19.36 -20.76
C ARG A 50 21.70 19.83 -19.56
N TYR A 51 22.10 18.89 -18.72
CA TYR A 51 23.12 19.14 -17.68
C TYR A 51 24.52 19.21 -18.30
N ASP A 52 25.33 20.19 -17.91
CA ASP A 52 26.69 20.37 -18.46
C ASP A 52 27.62 19.16 -18.18
N ALA A 53 27.58 18.62 -16.95
CA ALA A 53 28.47 17.53 -16.54
C ALA A 53 27.92 16.11 -16.80
N ALA A 54 26.60 15.98 -16.98
CA ALA A 54 25.92 14.68 -16.95
C ALA A 54 24.58 14.69 -17.70
N PRO A 55 24.57 14.92 -19.03
CA PRO A 55 23.33 15.02 -19.79
C PRO A 55 22.52 13.71 -19.77
N LEU A 56 21.19 13.84 -19.72
CA LEU A 56 20.23 12.74 -19.79
C LEU A 56 19.45 12.81 -21.10
N ARG A 57 19.16 11.65 -21.70
CA ARG A 57 18.62 11.59 -23.06
C ARG A 57 17.12 11.87 -23.11
N ASN A 58 16.33 11.28 -22.21
CA ASN A 58 14.88 11.25 -22.34
C ASN A 58 14.04 12.22 -21.48
N PRO A 59 14.51 12.85 -20.36
CA PRO A 59 13.65 13.69 -19.52
C PRO A 59 12.84 14.77 -20.23
N ALA A 60 13.41 15.45 -21.23
CA ALA A 60 12.68 16.45 -22.01
C ALA A 60 11.57 15.84 -22.90
N ASN A 61 11.80 14.64 -23.46
CA ASN A 61 10.79 13.89 -24.22
C ASN A 61 9.68 13.38 -23.27
N ASP A 62 10.08 12.79 -22.14
CA ASP A 62 9.20 12.26 -21.11
C ASP A 62 8.24 13.32 -20.58
N ALA A 63 8.79 14.48 -20.20
CA ALA A 63 8.01 15.64 -19.77
C ALA A 63 7.07 16.15 -20.86
N THR A 64 7.51 16.17 -22.12
CA THR A 64 6.65 16.60 -23.25
C THR A 64 5.48 15.63 -23.44
N ALA A 65 5.74 14.32 -23.48
CA ALA A 65 4.72 13.30 -23.67
C ALA A 65 3.72 13.25 -22.50
N ILE A 66 4.19 13.35 -21.26
CA ILE A 66 3.33 13.42 -20.07
C ILE A 66 2.48 14.70 -20.10
N ALA A 67 3.04 15.84 -20.49
CA ALA A 67 2.29 17.09 -20.58
C ALA A 67 1.20 17.05 -21.64
N GLU A 68 1.44 16.44 -22.81
CA GLU A 68 0.41 16.24 -23.83
C GLU A 68 -0.71 15.33 -23.35
N GLU A 69 -0.38 14.23 -22.69
CA GLU A 69 -1.36 13.29 -22.18
C GLU A 69 -2.23 13.89 -21.07
N LEU A 70 -1.62 14.65 -20.14
CA LEU A 70 -2.34 15.36 -19.10
C LEU A 70 -3.29 16.44 -19.64
N LYS A 71 -2.92 17.14 -20.73
CA LYS A 71 -3.84 18.06 -21.42
C LYS A 71 -5.06 17.32 -21.96
N ARG A 72 -4.90 16.10 -22.51
CA ARG A 72 -6.03 15.25 -22.95
C ARG A 72 -6.94 14.84 -21.78
N PHE A 73 -6.40 14.68 -20.58
CA PHE A 73 -7.16 14.44 -19.35
C PHE A 73 -7.68 15.72 -18.65
N GLY A 74 -7.69 16.86 -19.34
CA GLY A 74 -8.27 18.11 -18.86
C GLY A 74 -7.45 18.87 -17.82
N PHE A 75 -6.14 18.60 -17.72
CA PHE A 75 -5.25 19.41 -16.88
C PHE A 75 -4.86 20.73 -17.58
N SER A 76 -4.85 21.81 -16.81
CA SER A 76 -4.11 23.03 -17.13
C SER A 76 -2.62 22.78 -16.85
N VAL A 77 -1.85 22.49 -17.89
CA VAL A 77 -0.44 22.04 -17.75
C VAL A 77 0.54 23.19 -18.03
N SER A 78 1.39 23.49 -17.06
CA SER A 78 2.63 24.25 -17.22
C SER A 78 3.78 23.29 -17.50
N VAL A 79 4.55 23.53 -18.57
CA VAL A 79 5.69 22.69 -18.98
C VAL A 79 6.97 23.50 -18.90
N GLN A 80 8.00 22.92 -18.30
CA GLN A 80 9.33 23.51 -18.17
C GLN A 80 10.39 22.50 -18.61
N LEU A 81 11.17 22.84 -19.63
CA LEU A 81 12.23 21.98 -20.16
C LEU A 81 13.60 22.65 -19.95
N ASP A 82 14.59 21.86 -19.55
CA ASP A 82 15.98 22.29 -19.33
C ASP A 82 16.08 23.58 -18.49
N VAL A 83 15.35 23.64 -17.37
CA VAL A 83 15.18 24.86 -16.58
C VAL A 83 16.21 25.02 -15.47
N LYS A 84 16.64 26.27 -15.32
CA LYS A 84 17.50 26.75 -14.25
C LYS A 84 16.79 26.85 -12.90
N ARG A 85 17.55 26.83 -11.81
CA ARG A 85 17.05 26.82 -10.42
C ARG A 85 15.94 27.84 -10.16
N ALA A 86 16.15 29.10 -10.54
CA ALA A 86 15.18 30.18 -10.31
C ALA A 86 13.84 29.98 -11.05
N ALA A 87 13.87 29.39 -12.25
CA ALA A 87 12.68 29.11 -13.05
C ALA A 87 11.89 27.90 -12.50
N MET A 88 12.60 26.89 -11.97
CA MET A 88 11.97 25.78 -11.24
C MET A 88 11.27 26.26 -9.96
N GLU A 89 11.94 27.11 -9.16
CA GLU A 89 11.34 27.68 -7.95
C GLU A 89 10.08 28.50 -8.26
N GLU A 90 10.12 29.34 -9.29
CA GLU A 90 8.94 30.11 -9.70
C GLU A 90 7.83 29.23 -10.25
N GLY A 91 8.15 28.21 -11.05
CA GLY A 91 7.18 27.22 -11.52
C GLY A 91 6.45 26.53 -10.37
N ILE A 92 7.21 26.07 -9.36
CA ILE A 92 6.67 25.41 -8.16
C ILE A 92 5.79 26.38 -7.33
N ARG A 93 6.22 27.63 -7.15
CA ARG A 93 5.40 28.67 -6.46
C ARG A 93 4.10 28.94 -7.20
N ALA A 94 4.15 29.19 -8.51
CA ALA A 94 2.98 29.48 -9.33
C ALA A 94 1.99 28.30 -9.38
N PHE A 95 2.52 27.07 -9.48
CA PHE A 95 1.74 25.83 -9.40
C PHE A 95 1.02 25.69 -8.05
N GLY A 96 1.76 25.78 -6.93
CA GLY A 96 1.17 25.71 -5.59
C GLY A 96 0.13 26.80 -5.34
N GLY A 97 0.38 28.03 -5.79
CA GLY A 97 -0.58 29.14 -5.72
C GLY A 97 -1.85 28.90 -6.53
N SER A 98 -1.73 28.30 -7.73
CA SER A 98 -2.89 27.94 -8.56
C SER A 98 -3.77 26.88 -7.89
N VAL A 99 -3.12 25.82 -7.37
CA VAL A 99 -3.78 24.73 -6.65
C VAL A 99 -4.47 25.25 -5.38
N ALA A 100 -3.79 26.09 -4.59
CA ALA A 100 -4.34 26.66 -3.36
C ALA A 100 -5.54 27.59 -3.62
N LYS A 101 -5.45 28.46 -4.65
CA LYS A 101 -6.49 29.43 -5.00
C LYS A 101 -7.79 28.77 -5.46
N GLN A 102 -7.69 27.68 -6.23
CA GLN A 102 -8.83 27.02 -6.87
C GLN A 102 -9.26 25.72 -6.17
N LYS A 103 -8.53 25.29 -5.13
CA LYS A 103 -8.74 24.02 -4.40
C LYS A 103 -8.82 22.80 -5.32
N GLY A 104 -8.08 22.86 -6.42
CA GLY A 104 -8.11 21.87 -7.50
C GLY A 104 -7.27 20.62 -7.26
N VAL A 105 -7.32 19.67 -8.18
CA VAL A 105 -6.38 18.55 -8.24
C VAL A 105 -5.01 19.07 -8.71
N GLY A 106 -3.96 18.81 -7.93
CA GLY A 106 -2.58 19.13 -8.31
C GLY A 106 -1.82 17.90 -8.81
N LEU A 107 -1.10 18.03 -9.92
CA LEU A 107 -0.14 17.02 -10.38
C LEU A 107 1.23 17.63 -10.65
N PHE A 108 2.25 17.19 -9.93
CA PHE A 108 3.64 17.51 -10.21
C PHE A 108 4.33 16.32 -10.87
N TYR A 109 5.02 16.55 -11.98
CA TYR A 109 5.88 15.57 -12.63
C TYR A 109 7.29 16.17 -12.80
N PHE A 110 8.31 15.39 -12.44
CA PHE A 110 9.70 15.72 -12.71
C PHE A 110 10.44 14.53 -13.31
N ALA A 111 11.11 14.77 -14.43
CA ALA A 111 12.16 13.91 -14.97
C ALA A 111 13.49 14.67 -15.02
N GLY A 112 14.59 13.97 -14.72
CA GLY A 112 15.93 14.56 -14.65
C GLY A 112 16.79 13.91 -13.58
N HIS A 113 17.87 14.56 -13.14
CA HIS A 113 18.66 14.10 -11.98
C HIS A 113 17.95 14.40 -10.66
N GLY A 114 17.97 13.44 -9.75
CA GLY A 114 17.50 13.59 -8.38
C GLY A 114 18.40 12.84 -7.39
N LEU A 115 18.74 13.50 -6.29
CA LEU A 115 19.73 13.02 -5.32
C LEU A 115 19.19 13.07 -3.88
N GLN A 116 19.78 12.26 -3.00
CA GLN A 116 19.50 12.28 -1.56
C GLN A 116 20.67 12.85 -0.76
N LEU A 117 20.38 13.83 0.10
CA LEU A 117 21.29 14.25 1.18
C LEU A 117 20.54 14.28 2.51
N SER A 118 21.09 13.61 3.54
CA SER A 118 20.53 13.57 4.90
C SER A 118 19.03 13.24 4.95
N TRP A 119 18.64 12.18 4.23
CA TRP A 119 17.26 11.69 4.03
C TRP A 119 16.29 12.63 3.29
N ARG A 120 16.73 13.82 2.87
CA ARG A 120 15.96 14.74 2.02
C ARG A 120 16.23 14.46 0.55
N ASN A 121 15.19 14.64 -0.26
CA ASN A 121 15.21 14.46 -1.71
C ASN A 121 15.34 15.82 -2.40
N PHE A 122 16.28 15.92 -3.33
CA PHE A 122 16.51 17.14 -4.10
C PHE A 122 16.37 16.87 -5.60
N LEU A 123 15.67 17.76 -6.31
CA LEU A 123 15.53 17.79 -7.76
C LEU A 123 16.59 18.74 -8.32
N VAL A 124 17.34 18.31 -9.34
CA VAL A 124 18.53 19.03 -9.82
C VAL A 124 18.19 19.90 -11.04
N PRO A 125 18.35 21.23 -10.97
CA PRO A 125 18.29 22.13 -12.12
C PRO A 125 19.46 21.94 -13.09
N VAL A 126 19.31 22.34 -14.36
CA VAL A 126 20.40 22.16 -15.35
C VAL A 126 21.64 23.01 -15.07
N ASP A 127 21.51 24.10 -14.31
CA ASP A 127 22.60 25.00 -13.94
C ASP A 127 23.26 24.67 -12.59
N ALA A 128 22.98 23.50 -12.00
CA ALA A 128 23.56 23.10 -10.72
C ALA A 128 24.98 22.53 -10.88
N VAL A 129 25.94 23.13 -10.18
CA VAL A 129 27.34 22.68 -10.08
C VAL A 129 27.54 22.09 -8.68
N LEU A 130 27.58 20.77 -8.59
CA LEU A 130 27.50 20.02 -7.33
C LEU A 130 28.83 19.33 -7.01
N ASP A 131 29.86 20.09 -6.61
CA ASP A 131 31.18 19.51 -6.31
C ASP A 131 31.25 18.84 -4.93
N ARG A 132 30.39 19.26 -3.99
CA ARG A 132 30.39 18.83 -2.58
C ARG A 132 28.99 18.88 -1.96
N ALA A 133 28.82 18.23 -0.82
CA ALA A 133 27.53 18.06 -0.15
C ALA A 133 26.84 19.38 0.25
N GLU A 134 27.59 20.44 0.56
CA GLU A 134 27.03 21.72 0.98
C GLU A 134 26.39 22.52 -0.17
N ASP A 135 26.71 22.17 -1.42
CA ASP A 135 26.19 22.87 -2.60
C ASP A 135 24.81 22.35 -3.01
N VAL A 136 24.50 21.09 -2.69
CA VAL A 136 23.18 20.48 -2.89
C VAL A 136 22.02 21.34 -2.37
N PRO A 137 21.93 21.70 -1.07
CA PRO A 137 20.82 22.51 -0.56
C PRO A 137 20.83 23.97 -1.06
N ARG A 138 21.94 24.43 -1.65
CA ARG A 138 22.07 25.78 -2.20
C ARG A 138 21.63 25.85 -3.66
N GLN A 139 21.91 24.81 -4.44
CA GLN A 139 21.75 24.83 -5.90
C GLN A 139 20.62 23.93 -6.42
N ALA A 140 20.22 22.89 -5.66
CA ALA A 140 19.09 22.04 -6.00
C ALA A 140 17.78 22.48 -5.32
N ILE A 141 16.66 21.86 -5.71
CA ILE A 141 15.32 22.11 -5.15
C ILE A 141 14.94 20.99 -4.18
N ASP A 142 14.73 21.31 -2.91
CA ASP A 142 14.26 20.37 -1.89
C ASP A 142 12.79 19.99 -2.12
N LEU A 143 12.51 18.69 -2.30
CA LEU A 143 11.16 18.15 -2.52
C LEU A 143 10.21 18.48 -1.36
N THR A 144 10.71 18.56 -0.12
CA THR A 144 9.91 18.91 1.06
C THR A 144 9.24 20.27 0.90
N THR A 145 9.90 21.23 0.23
CA THR A 145 9.33 22.56 -0.06
C THR A 145 8.08 22.49 -0.95
N LEU A 146 8.08 21.60 -1.95
CA LEU A 146 6.90 21.33 -2.78
C LEU A 146 5.80 20.66 -1.94
N LEU A 147 6.14 19.61 -1.20
CA LEU A 147 5.17 18.83 -0.40
C LEU A 147 4.50 19.69 0.68
N ASP A 148 5.26 20.54 1.37
CA ASP A 148 4.73 21.51 2.33
C ASP A 148 3.83 22.55 1.67
N GLY A 149 4.18 23.01 0.46
CA GLY A 149 3.36 23.94 -0.32
C GLY A 149 2.01 23.33 -0.70
N LEU A 150 2.01 22.07 -1.16
CA LEU A 150 0.79 21.33 -1.50
C LEU A 150 -0.05 20.97 -0.26
N ASN A 151 0.58 20.59 0.86
CA ASN A 151 -0.12 20.36 2.11
C ASN A 151 -0.79 21.65 2.64
N LYS A 152 -0.10 22.80 2.56
CA LYS A 152 -0.66 24.13 2.89
C LYS A 152 -1.73 24.59 1.91
N ALA A 153 -1.66 24.16 0.64
CA ALA A 153 -2.71 24.45 -0.35
C ALA A 153 -4.06 23.86 0.08
N GLY A 154 -4.08 22.79 0.88
CA GLY A 154 -5.28 22.23 1.50
C GLY A 154 -6.37 21.92 0.47
N ASN A 155 -5.94 21.37 -0.67
CA ASN A 155 -6.75 20.83 -1.74
C ASN A 155 -6.91 19.31 -1.55
N PRO A 156 -7.96 18.66 -2.08
CA PRO A 156 -8.29 17.29 -1.70
C PRO A 156 -7.35 16.24 -2.26
N LEU A 157 -6.64 16.52 -3.36
CA LEU A 157 -5.74 15.54 -3.97
C LEU A 157 -4.54 16.14 -4.71
N ASN A 158 -3.38 15.59 -4.39
CA ASN A 158 -2.08 15.89 -4.98
C ASN A 158 -1.43 14.60 -5.50
N ILE A 159 -0.85 14.66 -6.69
CA ILE A 159 -0.11 13.57 -7.33
C ILE A 159 1.30 14.08 -7.60
N VAL A 160 2.32 13.40 -7.09
CA VAL A 160 3.73 13.80 -7.27
C VAL A 160 4.46 12.61 -7.89
N ILE A 161 4.97 12.79 -9.10
CA ILE A 161 5.61 11.73 -9.90
C ILE A 161 7.07 12.12 -10.16
N LEU A 162 7.99 11.25 -9.74
CA LEU A 162 9.42 11.49 -9.83
C LEU A 162 10.08 10.40 -10.68
N ASP A 163 10.24 10.68 -11.98
CA ASP A 163 11.04 9.89 -12.93
C ASP A 163 12.50 10.37 -12.94
N ALA A 164 13.09 10.39 -11.74
CA ALA A 164 14.44 10.87 -11.54
C ALA A 164 15.48 9.76 -11.75
N CYS A 165 16.48 10.03 -12.59
CA CYS A 165 17.74 9.31 -12.59
C CYS A 165 18.50 9.60 -11.29
N ARG A 166 19.21 8.59 -10.79
CA ARG A 166 19.51 8.43 -9.36
C ARG A 166 20.92 7.90 -9.06
N ASP A 167 21.72 7.69 -10.09
CA ASP A 167 23.17 7.72 -9.92
C ASP A 167 23.58 9.16 -9.57
N ASN A 168 24.64 9.31 -8.77
CA ASN A 168 25.24 10.62 -8.54
C ASN A 168 26.40 10.80 -9.54
N PRO A 169 26.22 11.55 -10.65
CA PRO A 169 27.32 11.82 -11.57
C PRO A 169 28.25 12.94 -11.07
N PHE A 170 27.87 13.63 -10.00
CA PHE A 170 28.59 14.79 -9.48
C PHE A 170 29.48 14.37 -8.29
N GLY A 171 30.79 14.28 -8.51
CA GLY A 171 31.82 14.11 -7.47
C GLY A 171 31.82 12.76 -6.70
N SER A 172 32.97 12.09 -6.63
CA SER A 172 33.15 10.88 -5.79
C SER A 172 33.01 11.13 -4.29
N ASP A 173 33.21 12.38 -3.86
CA ASP A 173 33.32 12.75 -2.45
C ASP A 173 31.96 13.15 -1.84
N LEU A 174 30.93 13.31 -2.69
CA LEU A 174 29.55 13.45 -2.29
C LEU A 174 29.06 12.12 -1.69
N LYS A 175 29.09 12.03 -0.35
CA LYS A 175 28.44 10.99 0.46
C LYS A 175 26.91 11.10 0.44
N THR A 176 26.33 11.27 -0.75
CA THR A 176 24.90 11.22 -1.01
C THR A 176 24.41 9.77 -0.97
N GLY A 177 23.14 9.58 -0.61
CA GLY A 177 22.51 8.26 -0.72
C GLY A 177 22.36 7.88 -2.19
N LYS A 178 22.49 6.59 -2.53
CA LYS A 178 22.10 6.10 -3.86
C LYS A 178 20.59 6.27 -4.02
N GLY A 179 20.18 7.06 -5.01
CA GLY A 179 18.79 7.39 -5.25
C GLY A 179 18.09 8.20 -4.15
N LEU A 180 16.79 8.42 -4.34
CA LEU A 180 15.95 9.18 -3.40
C LEU A 180 15.56 8.34 -2.18
N SER A 181 15.45 9.01 -1.03
CA SER A 181 14.88 8.49 0.20
C SER A 181 13.37 8.30 0.12
N GLN A 182 12.86 7.37 0.92
CA GLN A 182 11.43 7.27 1.20
C GLN A 182 10.97 8.51 1.99
N VAL A 183 9.85 9.09 1.58
CA VAL A 183 9.13 10.15 2.29
C VAL A 183 7.68 9.72 2.39
N ASP A 184 7.07 9.87 3.56
CA ASP A 184 5.63 9.58 3.72
C ASP A 184 4.82 10.67 2.99
N ALA A 185 3.85 10.25 2.18
CA ALA A 185 2.99 11.18 1.46
C ALA A 185 2.10 11.98 2.44
N PRO A 186 2.05 13.33 2.36
CA PRO A 186 1.10 14.14 3.11
C PRO A 186 -0.35 13.71 2.85
N ILE A 187 -1.28 14.09 3.74
CA ILE A 187 -2.71 13.77 3.59
C ILE A 187 -3.22 14.22 2.20
N GLY A 188 -4.01 13.39 1.53
CA GLY A 188 -4.47 13.66 0.18
C GLY A 188 -3.37 13.61 -0.90
N THR A 189 -2.17 13.11 -0.60
CA THR A 189 -1.08 13.00 -1.57
C THR A 189 -0.78 11.55 -1.98
N LEU A 190 -0.53 11.34 -3.27
CA LEU A 190 0.14 10.16 -3.80
C LEU A 190 1.52 10.59 -4.33
N LEU A 191 2.57 9.94 -3.83
CA LEU A 191 3.97 10.19 -4.19
C LEU A 191 4.54 8.93 -4.85
N ALA A 192 4.72 8.98 -6.17
CA ALA A 192 5.20 7.89 -7.00
C ALA A 192 6.64 8.13 -7.48
N TYR A 193 7.43 7.07 -7.48
CA TYR A 193 8.84 7.06 -7.85
C TYR A 193 9.08 6.00 -8.93
N ALA A 194 9.88 6.33 -9.94
CA ALA A 194 10.24 5.39 -11.01
C ALA A 194 11.01 4.14 -10.57
N THR A 195 11.54 4.13 -9.34
CA THR A 195 12.27 3.01 -8.75
C THR A 195 12.22 3.07 -7.21
N ALA A 196 12.50 1.94 -6.56
CA ALA A 196 12.47 1.77 -5.11
C ALA A 196 13.46 2.70 -4.38
N PRO A 197 13.19 3.09 -3.12
CA PRO A 197 14.15 3.77 -2.27
C PRO A 197 15.51 3.06 -2.24
N GLY A 198 16.61 3.80 -2.38
CA GLY A 198 17.98 3.25 -2.46
C GLY A 198 18.44 2.76 -3.84
N ASN A 199 17.56 2.75 -4.85
CA ASN A 199 17.82 2.16 -6.17
C ASN A 199 17.73 3.20 -7.30
N VAL A 200 18.15 2.81 -8.51
CA VAL A 200 18.26 3.68 -9.70
C VAL A 200 17.17 3.36 -10.73
N ALA A 201 16.76 4.37 -11.50
CA ALA A 201 15.83 4.25 -12.62
C ALA A 201 16.59 4.38 -13.94
N SER A 202 16.16 3.67 -14.98
CA SER A 202 16.81 3.69 -16.29
C SER A 202 16.24 4.78 -17.19
N ASP A 203 17.09 5.72 -17.63
CA ASP A 203 16.81 6.70 -18.71
C ASP A 203 16.32 6.03 -20.01
N GLY A 204 16.67 4.75 -20.23
CA GLY A 204 16.15 3.95 -21.33
C GLY A 204 16.84 4.22 -22.67
N ALA A 205 16.46 3.46 -23.70
CA ALA A 205 17.03 3.56 -25.04
C ALA A 205 16.02 3.97 -26.13
N ASN A 206 14.74 4.05 -25.76
CA ASN A 206 13.61 4.38 -26.64
C ASN A 206 13.45 5.91 -26.76
N ALA A 207 12.30 6.37 -27.27
CA ALA A 207 11.95 7.79 -27.31
C ALA A 207 11.69 8.40 -25.92
N ASN A 208 11.29 7.54 -24.96
CA ASN A 208 10.96 7.87 -23.58
C ASN A 208 11.73 6.94 -22.62
N GLY A 209 11.84 7.35 -21.35
CA GLY A 209 12.32 6.51 -20.26
C GLY A 209 11.39 5.34 -19.95
N LEU A 210 11.94 4.25 -19.40
CA LEU A 210 11.19 3.00 -19.21
C LEU A 210 9.95 3.19 -18.32
N TYR A 211 10.07 4.00 -17.27
CA TYR A 211 8.94 4.28 -16.38
C TYR A 211 7.86 5.11 -17.08
N THR A 212 8.25 6.18 -17.77
CA THR A 212 7.33 7.04 -18.52
C THR A 212 6.63 6.31 -19.68
N GLU A 213 7.30 5.41 -20.40
CA GLU A 213 6.68 4.57 -21.43
C GLU A 213 5.53 3.73 -20.85
N HIS A 214 5.75 3.07 -19.72
CA HIS A 214 4.70 2.31 -19.02
C HIS A 214 3.62 3.21 -18.42
N LEU A 215 4.00 4.37 -17.85
CA LEU A 215 3.06 5.31 -17.24
C LEU A 215 2.07 5.87 -18.27
N LEU A 216 2.55 6.36 -19.42
CA LEU A 216 1.72 6.86 -20.52
C LEU A 216 0.72 5.80 -21.03
N ARG A 217 1.17 4.53 -21.12
CA ARG A 217 0.30 3.42 -21.50
C ARG A 217 -0.81 3.20 -20.46
N GLU A 218 -0.48 3.13 -19.18
CA GLU A 218 -1.42 2.73 -18.15
C GLU A 218 -2.39 3.87 -17.74
N MET A 219 -1.97 5.14 -17.83
CA MET A 219 -2.85 6.32 -17.62
C MET A 219 -4.02 6.38 -18.62
N ARG A 220 -3.84 5.83 -19.82
CA ARG A 220 -4.89 5.72 -20.87
C ARG A 220 -5.94 4.65 -20.58
N THR A 221 -5.81 3.89 -19.49
CA THR A 221 -6.79 2.86 -19.12
C THR A 221 -8.06 3.54 -18.59
N SER A 222 -9.15 3.46 -19.36
CA SER A 222 -10.48 3.90 -18.91
C SER A 222 -10.88 3.23 -17.61
N GLU A 223 -11.55 3.98 -16.73
CA GLU A 223 -12.11 3.51 -15.45
C GLU A 223 -11.05 2.92 -14.48
N ALA A 224 -9.76 3.20 -14.70
CA ALA A 224 -8.69 2.82 -13.79
C ALA A 224 -8.51 3.84 -12.67
N ARG A 225 -8.54 3.37 -11.42
CA ARG A 225 -8.05 4.13 -10.27
C ARG A 225 -6.55 4.37 -10.39
N ILE A 226 -6.08 5.47 -9.83
CA ILE A 226 -4.67 5.87 -9.88
C ILE A 226 -3.73 4.83 -9.24
N GLU A 227 -4.14 4.16 -8.17
CA GLU A 227 -3.39 3.04 -7.57
C GLU A 227 -3.29 1.85 -8.52
N ASP A 228 -4.37 1.55 -9.26
CA ASP A 228 -4.40 0.47 -10.24
C ASP A 228 -3.51 0.79 -11.45
N VAL A 229 -3.40 2.07 -11.84
CA VAL A 229 -2.41 2.56 -12.82
C VAL A 229 -0.98 2.31 -12.32
N PHE A 230 -0.60 2.85 -11.16
CA PHE A 230 0.79 2.73 -10.68
C PHE A 230 1.21 1.29 -10.38
N LYS A 231 0.30 0.43 -9.91
CA LYS A 231 0.58 -1.01 -9.75
C LYS A 231 0.82 -1.73 -11.08
N ARG A 232 0.07 -1.38 -12.14
CA ARG A 232 0.37 -1.90 -13.49
C ARG A 232 1.68 -1.37 -14.06
N VAL A 233 2.02 -0.10 -13.79
CA VAL A 233 3.34 0.47 -14.13
C VAL A 233 4.45 -0.30 -13.40
N ARG A 234 4.29 -0.58 -12.08
CA ARG A 234 5.23 -1.40 -11.30
C ARG A 234 5.45 -2.76 -11.94
N LEU A 235 4.37 -3.47 -12.28
CA LEU A 235 4.45 -4.77 -12.96
C LEU A 235 5.18 -4.66 -14.31
N GLY A 236 4.79 -3.71 -15.16
CA GLY A 236 5.37 -3.50 -16.48
C GLY A 236 6.88 -3.24 -16.43
N VAL A 237 7.29 -2.22 -15.66
CA VAL A 237 8.69 -1.80 -15.51
C VAL A 237 9.55 -2.91 -14.89
N ARG A 238 9.04 -3.65 -13.90
CA ARG A 238 9.75 -4.80 -13.31
C ARG A 238 10.02 -5.87 -14.36
N ARG A 239 9.02 -6.26 -15.14
CA ARG A 239 9.15 -7.30 -16.17
C ARG A 239 10.07 -6.85 -17.31
N ALA A 240 9.89 -5.64 -17.82
CA ALA A 240 10.75 -5.08 -18.87
C ALA A 240 12.22 -4.89 -18.43
N SER A 241 12.46 -4.61 -17.14
CA SER A 241 13.82 -4.44 -16.59
C SER A 241 14.46 -5.75 -16.11
N ASN A 242 13.76 -6.88 -16.10
CA ASN A 242 14.15 -8.13 -15.43
C ASN A 242 14.49 -7.91 -13.94
N GLY A 243 13.60 -7.24 -13.22
CA GLY A 243 13.75 -6.99 -11.78
C GLY A 243 14.81 -5.95 -11.41
N ARG A 244 15.44 -5.26 -12.38
CA ARG A 244 16.45 -4.22 -12.12
C ARG A 244 15.87 -2.86 -11.71
N GLN A 245 14.60 -2.61 -12.05
CA GLN A 245 13.86 -1.41 -11.68
C GLN A 245 12.47 -1.81 -11.21
N ILE A 246 12.11 -1.44 -9.97
CA ILE A 246 10.78 -1.68 -9.39
C ILE A 246 10.24 -0.32 -8.91
N PRO A 247 9.27 0.28 -9.62
CA PRO A 247 8.59 1.49 -9.19
C PRO A 247 7.96 1.37 -7.80
N TRP A 248 7.88 2.49 -7.09
CA TRP A 248 7.43 2.55 -5.70
C TRP A 248 6.51 3.73 -5.47
N GLU A 249 5.52 3.58 -4.60
CA GLU A 249 4.59 4.65 -4.24
C GLU A 249 4.31 4.71 -2.73
N SER A 250 4.08 5.92 -2.24
CA SER A 250 3.46 6.19 -0.95
C SER A 250 2.14 6.90 -1.22
N THR A 251 1.04 6.44 -0.61
CA THR A 251 -0.29 7.06 -0.80
C THR A 251 -0.97 7.32 0.54
N SER A 252 -1.49 8.53 0.66
CA SER A 252 -2.39 8.99 1.73
C SER A 252 -3.70 9.52 1.13
N LEU A 253 -4.08 9.04 -0.06
CA LEU A 253 -5.34 9.41 -0.71
C LEU A 253 -6.54 8.88 0.09
N GLU A 254 -7.62 9.66 0.10
CA GLU A 254 -8.88 9.31 0.78
C GLU A 254 -10.02 9.00 -0.20
N GLU A 255 -9.97 9.58 -1.40
CA GLU A 255 -10.91 9.35 -2.50
C GLU A 255 -10.22 8.74 -3.74
N ASP A 256 -10.97 7.97 -4.53
CA ASP A 256 -10.48 7.39 -5.79
C ASP A 256 -10.30 8.48 -6.87
N PHE A 257 -9.11 8.57 -7.46
CA PHE A 257 -8.86 9.38 -8.66
C PHE A 257 -8.75 8.51 -9.92
N TYR A 258 -9.20 9.06 -11.04
CA TYR A 258 -9.19 8.41 -12.36
C TYR A 258 -8.82 9.48 -13.41
N PHE A 259 -7.84 9.19 -14.27
CA PHE A 259 -7.53 10.07 -15.41
C PHE A 259 -8.70 10.12 -16.40
N LEU A 260 -9.28 8.94 -16.67
CA LEU A 260 -10.48 8.71 -17.48
C LEU A 260 -11.56 8.06 -16.58
N PRO A 261 -12.43 8.84 -15.91
CA PRO A 261 -13.45 8.31 -15.01
C PRO A 261 -14.54 7.53 -15.76
N PRO A 262 -15.25 6.59 -15.08
CA PRO A 262 -16.43 5.94 -15.63
C PRO A 262 -17.56 6.94 -15.88
N ALA A 263 -18.40 6.65 -16.89
CA ALA A 263 -19.52 7.52 -17.26
C ALA A 263 -20.58 7.67 -16.15
N SER A 264 -20.67 6.70 -15.22
CA SER A 264 -21.39 6.87 -13.96
C SER A 264 -20.73 6.08 -12.83
N LEU A 265 -20.54 6.74 -11.68
CA LEU A 265 -20.15 6.09 -10.42
C LEU A 265 -21.40 5.63 -9.66
N ARG A 266 -22.21 4.75 -10.27
CA ARG A 266 -23.33 4.16 -9.52
C ARG A 266 -22.80 3.11 -8.55
N LYS A 267 -23.45 3.00 -7.39
CA LYS A 267 -23.24 1.87 -6.49
C LYS A 267 -23.67 0.57 -7.19
N LEU A 268 -22.79 -0.43 -7.17
CA LEU A 268 -23.11 -1.78 -7.67
C LEU A 268 -24.12 -2.47 -6.74
N SER A 269 -24.99 -3.31 -7.30
CA SER A 269 -25.84 -4.17 -6.47
C SER A 269 -25.00 -5.27 -5.79
N GLN A 270 -25.54 -5.89 -4.75
CA GLN A 270 -24.86 -7.01 -4.09
C GLN A 270 -24.59 -8.17 -5.07
N GLU A 271 -25.56 -8.50 -5.93
CA GLU A 271 -25.42 -9.53 -6.96
C GLU A 271 -24.29 -9.23 -7.96
N GLU A 272 -24.09 -7.95 -8.31
CA GLU A 272 -23.01 -7.53 -9.20
C GLU A 272 -21.63 -7.60 -8.53
N LEU A 273 -21.55 -7.23 -7.25
CA LEU A 273 -20.34 -7.39 -6.44
C LEU A 273 -19.97 -8.87 -6.32
N ASP A 274 -20.97 -9.73 -6.05
CA ASP A 274 -20.78 -11.17 -5.91
C ASP A 274 -20.42 -11.83 -7.25
N ARG A 275 -21.01 -11.40 -8.37
CA ARG A 275 -20.62 -11.85 -9.72
C ARG A 275 -19.17 -11.47 -10.04
N ARG A 276 -18.80 -10.19 -9.88
CA ARG A 276 -17.42 -9.72 -10.10
C ARG A 276 -16.41 -10.45 -9.21
N PHE A 277 -16.76 -10.72 -7.95
CA PHE A 277 -15.94 -11.51 -7.04
C PHE A 277 -15.77 -12.96 -7.49
N ASN A 278 -16.83 -13.62 -7.95
CA ASN A 278 -16.75 -15.00 -8.46
C ASN A 278 -15.89 -15.08 -9.74
N GLU A 279 -15.98 -14.09 -10.64
CA GLU A 279 -15.10 -13.97 -11.82
C GLU A 279 -13.62 -13.80 -11.42
N GLU A 280 -13.34 -12.83 -10.54
CA GLU A 280 -12.01 -12.55 -9.98
C GLU A 280 -11.41 -13.81 -9.32
N ARG A 281 -12.18 -14.48 -8.46
CA ARG A 281 -11.76 -15.71 -7.77
C ARG A 281 -11.48 -16.84 -8.76
N GLY A 282 -12.32 -17.04 -9.78
CA GLY A 282 -12.10 -18.07 -10.78
C GLY A 282 -10.81 -17.87 -11.60
N ILE A 283 -10.38 -16.62 -11.80
CA ILE A 283 -9.09 -16.30 -12.43
C ILE A 283 -7.94 -16.54 -11.43
N TRP A 284 -8.08 -16.10 -10.17
CA TRP A 284 -7.09 -16.37 -9.12
C TRP A 284 -6.86 -17.87 -8.89
N GLU A 285 -7.91 -18.68 -8.75
CA GLU A 285 -7.83 -20.14 -8.52
C GLU A 285 -7.08 -20.90 -9.64
N ARG A 286 -6.93 -20.30 -10.83
CA ARG A 286 -6.09 -20.82 -11.93
C ARG A 286 -4.66 -20.30 -11.83
N ALA A 287 -4.48 -19.00 -11.54
CA ALA A 287 -3.17 -18.37 -11.39
C ALA A 287 -2.37 -18.92 -10.19
N GLU A 288 -3.03 -19.16 -9.06
CA GLU A 288 -2.47 -19.75 -7.82
C GLU A 288 -1.86 -21.14 -8.06
N LYS A 289 -2.42 -21.91 -9.00
CA LYS A 289 -1.97 -23.26 -9.36
C LYS A 289 -0.96 -23.27 -10.52
N ALA A 290 -0.69 -22.13 -11.14
CA ALA A 290 0.26 -22.03 -12.23
C ALA A 290 1.70 -22.08 -11.72
N MET A 291 2.56 -22.84 -12.43
CA MET A 291 4.02 -22.86 -12.20
C MET A 291 4.77 -21.86 -13.11
N GLU A 292 4.02 -21.02 -13.84
CA GLU A 292 4.52 -20.02 -14.78
C GLU A 292 4.05 -18.63 -14.37
N THR A 293 4.81 -17.59 -14.69
CA THR A 293 4.48 -16.22 -14.26
C THR A 293 3.27 -15.66 -15.01
N SER A 294 3.04 -16.02 -16.27
CA SER A 294 2.05 -15.37 -17.14
C SER A 294 0.61 -15.35 -16.62
N PRO A 295 0.03 -16.44 -16.07
CA PRO A 295 -1.31 -16.40 -15.48
C PRO A 295 -1.40 -15.47 -14.25
N VAL A 296 -0.30 -15.34 -13.50
CA VAL A 296 -0.22 -14.47 -12.32
C VAL A 296 -0.07 -13.01 -12.73
N GLU A 297 0.76 -12.74 -13.74
CA GLU A 297 0.90 -11.42 -14.37
C GLU A 297 -0.42 -10.95 -15.00
N GLU A 298 -1.20 -11.84 -15.63
CA GLU A 298 -2.53 -11.51 -16.16
C GLU A 298 -3.50 -11.15 -15.03
N TYR A 299 -3.54 -11.94 -13.95
CA TYR A 299 -4.36 -11.62 -12.78
C TYR A 299 -3.98 -10.25 -12.19
N ILE A 300 -2.69 -9.96 -11.96
CA ILE A 300 -2.24 -8.67 -11.40
C ILE A 300 -2.53 -7.52 -12.37
N ARG A 301 -2.42 -7.73 -13.69
CA ARG A 301 -2.78 -6.71 -14.68
C ARG A 301 -4.29 -6.41 -14.67
N ARG A 302 -5.13 -7.43 -14.55
CA ARG A 302 -6.59 -7.29 -14.56
C ARG A 302 -7.16 -6.80 -13.23
N TYR A 303 -6.57 -7.21 -12.11
CA TYR A 303 -7.01 -6.90 -10.74
C TYR A 303 -5.83 -6.44 -9.83
N PRO A 304 -5.15 -5.33 -10.15
CA PRO A 304 -3.96 -4.87 -9.40
C PRO A 304 -4.27 -4.49 -7.94
N SER A 305 -5.49 -4.03 -7.63
CA SER A 305 -6.00 -3.90 -6.26
C SER A 305 -7.17 -4.86 -6.00
N GLY A 306 -7.10 -6.05 -6.58
CA GLY A 306 -8.03 -7.15 -6.31
C GLY A 306 -7.84 -7.77 -4.92
N ARG A 307 -8.81 -8.58 -4.52
CA ARG A 307 -8.89 -9.28 -3.22
C ARG A 307 -7.76 -10.29 -2.99
N PHE A 308 -7.15 -10.78 -4.07
CA PHE A 308 -6.00 -11.68 -4.03
C PHE A 308 -4.71 -11.04 -4.55
N ALA A 309 -4.63 -9.70 -4.66
CA ALA A 309 -3.48 -8.99 -5.24
C ALA A 309 -2.16 -9.17 -4.47
N GLU A 310 -2.19 -9.22 -3.13
CA GLU A 310 -0.99 -9.45 -2.32
C GLU A 310 -0.55 -10.93 -2.41
N LEU A 311 -1.51 -11.88 -2.45
CA LEU A 311 -1.22 -13.30 -2.69
C LEU A 311 -0.61 -13.52 -4.08
N ALA A 312 -1.17 -12.85 -5.10
CA ALA A 312 -0.65 -12.91 -6.46
C ALA A 312 0.74 -12.29 -6.59
N GLN A 313 0.99 -11.14 -5.93
CA GLN A 313 2.31 -10.52 -5.92
C GLN A 313 3.35 -11.44 -5.27
N LEU A 314 3.00 -12.10 -4.16
CA LEU A 314 3.86 -13.07 -3.50
C LEU A 314 4.13 -14.29 -4.39
N HIS A 315 3.11 -14.81 -5.08
CA HIS A 315 3.27 -15.96 -5.98
C HIS A 315 4.18 -15.61 -7.16
N LEU A 316 3.97 -14.44 -7.78
CA LEU A 316 4.82 -13.89 -8.82
C LEU A 316 6.28 -13.73 -8.34
N ASP A 317 6.50 -13.22 -7.12
CA ASP A 317 7.84 -13.07 -6.53
C ASP A 317 8.59 -14.40 -6.42
N ARG A 318 7.90 -15.48 -6.02
CA ARG A 318 8.52 -16.82 -5.91
C ARG A 318 8.85 -17.42 -7.28
N LEU A 319 7.94 -17.29 -8.24
CA LEU A 319 8.17 -17.77 -9.61
C LEU A 319 9.34 -17.02 -10.26
N LEU A 320 9.43 -15.71 -10.04
CA LEU A 320 10.56 -14.87 -10.48
C LEU A 320 11.88 -15.24 -9.78
N ALA A 321 11.87 -15.49 -8.47
CA ALA A 321 13.06 -15.95 -7.75
C ALA A 321 13.57 -17.31 -8.27
N ARG A 322 12.68 -18.23 -8.65
CA ARG A 322 13.04 -19.51 -9.30
C ARG A 322 13.68 -19.31 -10.68
N GLN A 323 13.26 -18.27 -11.40
CA GLN A 323 13.85 -17.85 -12.68
C GLN A 323 15.16 -17.04 -12.49
N GLY A 324 15.64 -16.87 -11.25
CA GLY A 324 16.89 -16.18 -10.94
C GLY A 324 16.78 -14.66 -10.81
N GLU A 325 15.57 -14.09 -10.74
CA GLU A 325 15.39 -12.65 -10.48
C GLU A 325 15.95 -12.29 -9.10
N LYS A 326 16.87 -11.32 -9.05
CA LYS A 326 17.46 -10.85 -7.79
C LYS A 326 16.49 -9.89 -7.11
N LYS A 327 16.08 -10.21 -5.89
CA LYS A 327 15.23 -9.34 -5.07
C LYS A 327 15.91 -7.99 -4.83
N ILE A 328 15.33 -6.90 -5.34
CA ILE A 328 15.74 -5.54 -4.98
C ILE A 328 15.59 -5.37 -3.47
N ARG A 329 16.65 -4.87 -2.83
CA ARG A 329 16.56 -4.39 -1.46
C ARG A 329 15.97 -2.98 -1.46
N ILE A 330 14.76 -2.86 -0.93
CA ILE A 330 14.19 -1.56 -0.53
C ILE A 330 15.01 -1.05 0.64
N ALA A 331 15.59 0.15 0.52
CA ALA A 331 16.31 0.77 1.61
C ALA A 331 15.31 1.38 2.62
N SER A 332 14.80 0.57 3.55
CA SER A 332 14.18 1.08 4.78
C SER A 332 15.26 1.44 5.80
N SER A 333 15.09 2.57 6.48
CA SER A 333 15.99 3.03 7.54
C SER A 333 15.17 3.57 8.69
N SER A 334 15.33 3.00 9.87
CA SER A 334 14.74 3.52 11.12
C SER A 334 15.30 4.89 11.52
N ALA A 335 16.39 5.34 10.90
CA ALA A 335 17.00 6.66 11.11
C ALA A 335 16.49 7.75 10.16
N ASN A 336 15.58 7.43 9.23
CA ASN A 336 14.94 8.41 8.35
C ASN A 336 13.82 9.15 9.10
N PRO A 337 13.91 10.48 9.32
CA PRO A 337 12.87 11.23 10.03
C PRO A 337 11.67 11.62 9.16
N PHE A 338 11.78 11.53 7.83
CA PHE A 338 10.74 11.94 6.86
C PHE A 338 9.78 10.82 6.48
N SER A 339 9.93 9.64 7.08
CA SER A 339 9.04 8.50 6.89
C SER A 339 8.93 7.69 8.17
N LYS A 340 7.75 7.14 8.46
CA LYS A 340 7.59 6.04 9.42
C LYS A 340 8.27 4.75 8.92
N GLY A 341 8.79 4.75 7.70
CA GLY A 341 9.49 3.65 7.05
C GLY A 341 8.52 2.60 6.51
N ALA A 342 8.94 1.91 5.44
CA ALA A 342 8.30 0.68 4.99
C ALA A 342 9.04 -0.56 5.50
N ALA A 343 8.37 -1.72 5.43
CA ALA A 343 8.99 -3.03 5.60
C ALA A 343 8.31 -4.07 4.69
N SER A 344 9.04 -5.08 4.23
CA SER A 344 8.44 -6.25 3.59
C SER A 344 8.07 -7.31 4.63
N ALA A 345 7.04 -8.11 4.35
CA ALA A 345 6.78 -9.34 5.08
C ALA A 345 7.98 -10.31 4.97
N SER A 346 8.42 -10.86 6.10
CA SER A 346 9.39 -11.97 6.12
C SER A 346 8.64 -13.29 5.97
N THR A 347 8.83 -13.97 4.85
CA THR A 347 8.28 -15.31 4.57
C THR A 347 9.16 -16.46 5.06
N ASP A 348 10.32 -16.13 5.64
CA ASP A 348 11.43 -17.05 5.89
C ASP A 348 11.26 -17.87 7.19
N PHE A 349 10.10 -18.51 7.37
CA PHE A 349 9.84 -19.37 8.52
C PHE A 349 10.82 -20.54 8.58
N THR A 350 11.12 -21.01 9.80
CA THR A 350 11.99 -22.18 10.03
C THR A 350 11.28 -23.21 10.90
N VAL A 351 11.49 -24.51 10.64
CA VAL A 351 10.98 -25.59 11.52
C VAL A 351 11.60 -25.44 12.90
N GLY A 352 10.77 -25.45 13.94
CA GLY A 352 11.18 -25.14 15.31
C GLY A 352 11.01 -23.67 15.72
N ASP A 353 10.56 -22.78 14.82
CA ASP A 353 10.03 -21.46 15.18
C ASP A 353 8.87 -21.63 16.19
N ARG A 354 8.83 -20.78 17.21
CA ARG A 354 7.87 -20.86 18.32
C ARG A 354 7.35 -19.48 18.69
N TYR A 355 6.04 -19.35 18.85
CA TYR A 355 5.37 -18.12 19.28
C TYR A 355 4.38 -18.43 20.40
N SER A 356 4.58 -17.85 21.58
CA SER A 356 3.74 -18.07 22.77
C SER A 356 2.94 -16.81 23.10
N TYR A 357 1.65 -16.97 23.33
CA TYR A 357 0.70 -15.89 23.55
C TYR A 357 -0.07 -16.05 24.86
N ARG A 358 -0.45 -14.92 25.46
CA ARG A 358 -1.54 -14.82 26.45
C ARG A 358 -2.75 -14.14 25.83
N VAL A 359 -3.94 -14.56 26.22
CA VAL A 359 -5.20 -13.92 25.81
C VAL A 359 -5.76 -13.14 27.00
N ILE A 360 -6.06 -11.87 26.80
CA ILE A 360 -6.68 -10.98 27.79
C ILE A 360 -8.05 -10.56 27.24
N ASP A 361 -9.10 -10.61 28.04
CA ASP A 361 -10.39 -10.04 27.65
C ASP A 361 -10.35 -8.50 27.76
N LEU A 362 -10.65 -7.80 26.67
CA LEU A 362 -10.57 -6.34 26.52
C LEU A 362 -11.52 -5.56 27.42
N LEU A 363 -12.66 -6.16 27.80
CA LEU A 363 -13.71 -5.51 28.60
C LEU A 363 -13.41 -5.64 30.10
N THR A 364 -13.05 -6.85 30.54
CA THR A 364 -12.86 -7.21 31.95
C THR A 364 -11.40 -7.14 32.40
N ARG A 365 -10.46 -7.07 31.46
CA ARG A 365 -8.99 -7.11 31.67
C ARG A 365 -8.46 -8.39 32.33
N VAL A 366 -9.27 -9.44 32.38
CA VAL A 366 -8.89 -10.75 32.92
C VAL A 366 -7.98 -11.47 31.91
N GLU A 367 -6.81 -11.93 32.35
CA GLU A 367 -5.99 -12.87 31.58
C GLU A 367 -6.67 -14.26 31.60
N GLY A 368 -7.01 -14.76 30.41
CA GLY A 368 -7.63 -16.06 30.20
C GLY A 368 -6.60 -17.12 29.84
N ARG A 369 -6.75 -17.72 28.66
CA ARG A 369 -5.88 -18.82 28.21
C ARG A 369 -4.52 -18.34 27.71
N ARG A 370 -3.52 -19.22 27.80
CA ARG A 370 -2.25 -19.12 27.05
C ARG A 370 -2.21 -20.18 25.96
N TYR A 371 -1.50 -19.91 24.87
CA TYR A 371 -1.28 -20.89 23.80
C TYR A 371 0.08 -20.69 23.12
N THR A 372 0.56 -21.72 22.43
CA THR A 372 1.82 -21.67 21.68
C THR A 372 1.62 -22.24 20.28
N MET A 373 2.17 -21.55 19.28
CA MET A 373 2.29 -22.00 17.89
C MET A 373 3.74 -22.44 17.67
N ASN A 374 3.99 -23.74 17.51
CA ASN A 374 5.29 -24.28 17.09
C ASN A 374 5.22 -24.62 15.60
N VAL A 375 6.12 -24.11 14.77
CA VAL A 375 6.25 -24.56 13.38
C VAL A 375 6.84 -25.97 13.38
N THR A 376 6.07 -26.93 12.88
CA THR A 376 6.44 -28.36 12.86
C THR A 376 6.80 -28.84 11.46
N GLU A 377 6.28 -28.18 10.43
CA GLU A 377 6.54 -28.48 9.03
C GLU A 377 6.34 -27.20 8.20
N ILE A 378 7.06 -27.09 7.09
CA ILE A 378 6.92 -25.99 6.12
C ILE A 378 6.89 -26.63 4.74
N THR A 379 5.85 -26.34 3.97
CA THR A 379 5.73 -26.73 2.57
C THR A 379 6.08 -25.54 1.67
N GLU A 380 5.99 -25.72 0.36
CA GLU A 380 6.16 -24.65 -0.63
C GLU A 380 5.25 -23.44 -0.38
N ASN A 381 4.06 -23.65 0.21
CA ASN A 381 2.99 -22.65 0.33
C ASN A 381 2.45 -22.45 1.75
N GLU A 382 2.67 -23.40 2.66
CA GLU A 382 1.99 -23.49 3.94
C GLU A 382 2.98 -23.69 5.10
N VAL A 383 2.83 -22.89 6.16
CA VAL A 383 3.50 -23.06 7.45
C VAL A 383 2.56 -23.85 8.36
N ILE A 384 2.99 -25.04 8.77
CA ILE A 384 2.17 -25.98 9.54
C ILE A 384 2.59 -25.92 11.01
N TYR A 385 1.61 -25.67 11.88
CA TYR A 385 1.82 -25.53 13.32
C TYR A 385 1.27 -26.70 14.12
N ASN A 386 2.01 -27.09 15.15
CA ASN A 386 1.62 -28.08 16.16
C ASN A 386 1.08 -29.38 15.53
N ASN A 387 1.85 -30.01 14.63
CA ASN A 387 1.55 -31.27 13.95
C ASN A 387 0.20 -31.22 13.20
N GLY A 388 0.02 -30.18 12.37
CA GLY A 388 -1.19 -30.06 11.54
C GLY A 388 -2.44 -29.56 12.27
N ARG A 389 -2.36 -29.15 13.55
CA ARG A 389 -3.51 -28.60 14.28
C ARG A 389 -4.02 -27.30 13.67
N SER A 390 -3.12 -26.46 13.17
CA SER A 390 -3.41 -25.20 12.50
C SER A 390 -2.32 -24.87 11.48
N SER A 391 -2.61 -24.03 10.50
CA SER A 391 -1.65 -23.65 9.47
C SER A 391 -1.92 -22.25 8.92
N THR A 392 -0.90 -21.64 8.32
CA THR A 392 -1.00 -20.37 7.59
C THR A 392 -0.32 -20.49 6.22
N ASP A 393 -0.58 -19.55 5.33
CA ASP A 393 0.33 -19.28 4.21
C ASP A 393 1.67 -18.70 4.73
N LEU A 394 2.60 -18.40 3.82
CA LEU A 394 3.89 -17.80 4.18
C LEU A 394 3.81 -16.30 4.58
N LEU A 395 2.66 -15.63 4.45
CA LEU A 395 2.43 -14.28 5.01
C LEU A 395 1.81 -14.33 6.43
N GLY A 396 1.43 -15.52 6.90
CA GLY A 396 0.78 -15.71 8.19
C GLY A 396 -0.75 -15.63 8.16
N ASN A 397 -1.37 -15.62 6.96
CA ASN A 397 -2.82 -15.75 6.80
C ASN A 397 -3.25 -17.18 7.16
N PHE A 398 -4.12 -17.35 8.17
CA PHE A 398 -4.55 -18.69 8.59
C PHE A 398 -5.30 -19.43 7.47
N LEU A 399 -4.83 -20.63 7.12
CA LEU A 399 -5.50 -21.56 6.19
C LEU A 399 -6.29 -22.63 6.94
N LYS A 400 -5.86 -22.99 8.15
CA LYS A 400 -6.55 -23.91 9.07
C LYS A 400 -6.49 -23.38 10.50
N LEU A 401 -7.66 -23.20 11.13
CA LEU A 401 -7.77 -22.80 12.53
C LEU A 401 -7.67 -24.02 13.46
N GLY A 402 -7.16 -23.79 14.68
CA GLY A 402 -7.00 -24.84 15.70
C GLY A 402 -8.30 -25.49 16.25
N LYS A 403 -9.46 -25.08 15.72
CA LYS A 403 -10.79 -25.68 15.93
C LYS A 403 -11.28 -26.53 14.74
N GLY A 404 -10.50 -26.63 13.66
CA GLY A 404 -10.80 -27.42 12.47
C GLY A 404 -11.31 -26.63 11.26
N SER A 405 -11.81 -25.39 11.42
CA SER A 405 -12.23 -24.55 10.28
C SER A 405 -11.10 -24.37 9.27
N ARG A 406 -11.41 -24.35 7.98
CA ARG A 406 -10.49 -24.01 6.89
C ARG A 406 -10.88 -22.68 6.28
N LEU A 407 -9.90 -21.83 5.98
CA LEU A 407 -10.10 -20.55 5.32
C LEU A 407 -9.54 -20.65 3.90
N ILE A 408 -10.37 -20.28 2.92
CA ILE A 408 -10.07 -20.42 1.49
C ILE A 408 -9.67 -19.06 0.91
N SER A 409 -8.40 -18.96 0.48
CA SER A 409 -7.76 -17.76 -0.07
C SER A 409 -7.88 -16.46 0.78
N PRO A 410 -7.56 -16.48 2.10
CA PRO A 410 -7.59 -15.31 2.96
C PRO A 410 -6.39 -14.37 2.74
N GLN A 411 -6.64 -13.06 2.55
CA GLN A 411 -5.61 -12.03 2.41
C GLN A 411 -5.70 -10.99 3.55
N LEU A 412 -5.43 -11.42 4.78
CA LEU A 412 -5.42 -10.57 5.98
C LEU A 412 -4.12 -9.76 6.13
N MET A 413 -3.00 -10.32 5.68
CA MET A 413 -1.64 -9.76 5.79
C MET A 413 -1.13 -9.30 4.41
N PRO A 414 -0.54 -8.10 4.31
CA PRO A 414 0.06 -7.60 3.06
C PRO A 414 1.51 -8.12 2.88
N THR A 415 2.03 -8.07 1.65
CA THR A 415 3.45 -8.32 1.35
C THR A 415 4.35 -7.16 1.76
N GLU A 416 3.81 -5.95 1.78
CA GLU A 416 4.49 -4.70 2.10
C GLU A 416 3.70 -3.90 3.13
N TYR A 417 4.41 -3.39 4.14
CA TYR A 417 3.90 -2.58 5.23
C TYR A 417 4.35 -1.13 5.04
N SER A 418 3.40 -0.22 4.91
CA SER A 418 3.60 1.23 4.88
C SER A 418 2.34 1.91 5.42
N VAL A 419 2.51 3.01 6.18
CA VAL A 419 1.37 3.77 6.70
C VAL A 419 0.57 4.34 5.52
N GLY A 420 -0.76 4.28 5.60
CA GLY A 420 -1.67 4.70 4.52
C GLY A 420 -2.14 3.56 3.61
N LYS A 421 -1.41 2.44 3.50
CA LYS A 421 -1.79 1.30 2.66
C LYS A 421 -3.17 0.74 3.05
N LYS A 422 -4.03 0.50 2.06
CA LYS A 422 -5.37 -0.09 2.19
C LYS A 422 -5.53 -1.30 1.26
N TRP A 423 -6.35 -2.27 1.67
CA TRP A 423 -6.82 -3.36 0.81
C TRP A 423 -8.13 -3.95 1.34
N THR A 424 -8.87 -4.61 0.45
CA THR A 424 -10.06 -5.39 0.81
C THR A 424 -9.76 -6.87 0.57
N THR A 425 -10.27 -7.76 1.41
CA THR A 425 -10.18 -9.22 1.24
C THR A 425 -11.55 -9.84 1.44
N ARG A 426 -11.87 -10.88 0.65
CA ARG A 426 -13.05 -11.73 0.87
C ARG A 426 -12.66 -13.20 0.77
N TYR A 427 -12.92 -13.95 1.83
CA TYR A 427 -12.55 -15.37 1.93
C TYR A 427 -13.71 -16.21 2.47
N ARG A 428 -13.66 -17.52 2.19
CA ARG A 428 -14.65 -18.48 2.71
C ARG A 428 -14.10 -19.17 3.95
N GLU A 429 -14.89 -19.30 5.00
CA GLU A 429 -14.61 -20.22 6.10
C GLU A 429 -15.51 -21.46 5.96
N ASP A 430 -14.88 -22.63 5.80
CA ASP A 430 -15.53 -23.94 5.82
C ASP A 430 -15.36 -24.55 7.22
N PHE A 431 -16.48 -24.82 7.90
CA PHE A 431 -16.49 -25.36 9.26
C PHE A 431 -16.53 -26.91 9.28
N PRO A 432 -16.08 -27.55 10.38
CA PRO A 432 -16.15 -29.01 10.53
C PRO A 432 -17.58 -29.58 10.55
N ASP A 433 -18.58 -28.75 10.88
CA ASP A 433 -20.01 -29.09 10.88
C ASP A 433 -20.64 -29.03 9.46
N GLY A 434 -19.83 -28.74 8.42
CA GLY A 434 -20.28 -28.60 7.03
C GLY A 434 -20.83 -27.21 6.68
N ARG A 435 -21.03 -26.33 7.67
CA ARG A 435 -21.44 -24.94 7.44
C ARG A 435 -20.33 -24.19 6.69
N LYS A 436 -20.73 -23.21 5.90
CA LYS A 436 -19.84 -22.31 5.16
C LYS A 436 -20.30 -20.87 5.39
N GLN A 437 -19.36 -19.95 5.46
CA GLN A 437 -19.67 -18.52 5.50
C GLN A 437 -18.63 -17.72 4.71
N TRP A 438 -19.03 -16.58 4.15
CA TRP A 438 -18.13 -15.62 3.55
C TRP A 438 -17.83 -14.49 4.53
N VAL A 439 -16.57 -14.11 4.61
CA VAL A 439 -16.09 -13.01 5.43
C VAL A 439 -15.41 -11.99 4.52
N GLU A 440 -15.83 -10.74 4.61
CA GLU A 440 -15.18 -9.60 3.95
C GLU A 440 -14.54 -8.69 5.01
N TYR A 441 -13.39 -8.11 4.70
CA TYR A 441 -12.69 -7.11 5.52
C TYR A 441 -12.11 -6.02 4.63
N ASP A 442 -12.26 -4.78 5.08
CA ASP A 442 -11.45 -3.64 4.65
C ASP A 442 -10.35 -3.38 5.69
N PHE A 443 -9.09 -3.33 5.24
CA PHE A 443 -7.91 -3.09 6.06
C PHE A 443 -7.24 -1.76 5.71
N LYS A 444 -6.66 -1.11 6.72
CA LYS A 444 -5.74 0.03 6.57
C LYS A 444 -4.58 -0.10 7.56
N ILE A 445 -3.35 0.21 7.13
CA ILE A 445 -2.23 0.49 8.04
C ILE A 445 -2.35 1.94 8.49
N THR A 446 -2.65 2.16 9.77
CA THR A 446 -2.99 3.49 10.31
C THR A 446 -1.83 4.18 11.02
N ALA A 447 -0.91 3.42 11.61
CA ALA A 447 0.21 3.96 12.37
C ALA A 447 1.44 3.04 12.32
N ARG A 448 2.58 3.58 12.77
CA ARG A 448 3.74 2.80 13.21
C ARG A 448 4.17 3.31 14.59
N GLU A 449 4.17 2.44 15.59
CA GLU A 449 4.26 2.81 17.00
C GLU A 449 5.00 1.76 17.85
N MET A 450 5.53 2.21 19.00
CA MET A 450 6.24 1.33 19.94
C MET A 450 5.24 0.60 20.84
N VAL A 451 5.28 -0.74 20.82
CA VAL A 451 4.38 -1.61 21.58
C VAL A 451 5.20 -2.48 22.53
N THR A 452 4.90 -2.41 23.83
CA THR A 452 5.51 -3.27 24.85
C THR A 452 4.56 -4.41 25.23
N VAL A 453 5.07 -5.63 25.19
CA VAL A 453 4.41 -6.89 25.62
C VAL A 453 5.42 -7.69 26.45
N PRO A 454 5.05 -8.82 27.10
CA PRO A 454 6.02 -9.58 27.90
C PRO A 454 7.21 -10.13 27.09
N ALA A 455 7.10 -10.27 25.76
CA ALA A 455 8.21 -10.61 24.87
C ALA A 455 9.22 -9.47 24.61
N GLY A 456 8.95 -8.23 25.04
CA GLY A 456 9.79 -7.05 24.81
C GLY A 456 9.03 -5.87 24.20
N THR A 457 9.78 -4.88 23.71
CA THR A 457 9.24 -3.69 23.03
C THR A 457 9.59 -3.72 21.54
N PHE A 458 8.58 -3.53 20.70
CA PHE A 458 8.64 -3.68 19.25
C PHE A 458 8.16 -2.42 18.54
N ASN A 459 8.75 -2.07 17.40
CA ASN A 459 8.28 -0.97 16.55
C ASN A 459 7.30 -1.52 15.50
N CYS A 460 6.01 -1.50 15.84
CA CYS A 460 4.94 -2.19 15.11
C CYS A 460 4.20 -1.28 14.14
N PHE A 461 3.88 -1.79 12.95
CA PHE A 461 2.79 -1.26 12.13
C PHE A 461 1.44 -1.70 12.71
N LEU A 462 0.53 -0.74 12.87
CA LEU A 462 -0.86 -1.00 13.28
C LEU A 462 -1.74 -1.19 12.04
N LEU A 463 -2.26 -2.39 11.86
CA LEU A 463 -3.25 -2.75 10.85
C LEU A 463 -4.61 -2.76 11.53
N GLU A 464 -5.53 -1.90 11.08
CA GLU A 464 -6.93 -1.94 11.50
C GLU A 464 -7.78 -2.57 10.41
N GLY A 465 -8.55 -3.60 10.77
CA GLY A 465 -9.49 -4.28 9.90
C GLY A 465 -10.92 -4.12 10.37
N LYS A 466 -11.81 -3.70 9.48
CA LYS A 466 -13.26 -3.67 9.70
C LYS A 466 -13.89 -4.65 8.73
N GLY A 467 -14.56 -5.67 9.25
CA GLY A 467 -15.13 -6.73 8.43
C GLY A 467 -16.51 -7.17 8.87
N TRP A 468 -17.10 -8.04 8.06
CA TRP A 468 -18.40 -8.65 8.35
C TRP A 468 -18.53 -10.06 7.78
N VAL A 469 -19.32 -10.88 8.45
CA VAL A 469 -19.82 -12.15 7.92
C VAL A 469 -21.05 -11.87 7.06
N ILE A 470 -20.99 -12.21 5.76
CA ILE A 470 -22.00 -11.82 4.77
C ILE A 470 -23.37 -12.41 5.11
N GLU A 471 -23.43 -13.69 5.50
CA GLU A 471 -24.68 -14.41 5.75
C GLU A 471 -25.41 -13.99 7.03
N THR A 472 -24.70 -13.39 8.00
CA THR A 472 -25.26 -13.10 9.33
C THR A 472 -25.22 -11.63 9.74
N GLY A 473 -24.50 -10.78 8.99
CA GLY A 473 -24.27 -9.39 9.36
C GLY A 473 -23.47 -9.23 10.67
N PHE A 474 -22.64 -10.23 11.01
CA PHE A 474 -21.77 -10.16 12.18
C PHE A 474 -20.66 -9.16 11.92
N PHE A 475 -20.48 -8.15 12.77
CA PHE A 475 -19.41 -7.15 12.63
C PHE A 475 -18.13 -7.63 13.33
N LEU A 476 -17.01 -7.46 12.64
CA LEU A 476 -15.70 -7.93 13.03
C LEU A 476 -14.72 -6.75 13.02
N ASP A 477 -14.51 -6.11 14.17
CA ASP A 477 -13.40 -5.18 14.33
C ASP A 477 -12.16 -5.97 14.76
N THR A 478 -11.02 -5.73 14.12
CA THR A 478 -9.76 -6.41 14.44
C THR A 478 -8.56 -5.48 14.28
N LYS A 479 -7.53 -5.68 15.10
CA LYS A 479 -6.26 -4.94 15.00
C LYS A 479 -5.08 -5.89 15.08
N TYR A 480 -4.07 -5.67 14.25
CA TYR A 480 -2.80 -6.41 14.30
C TYR A 480 -1.66 -5.42 14.47
N TRP A 481 -0.80 -5.65 15.45
CA TRP A 481 0.47 -4.96 15.59
C TRP A 481 1.58 -5.85 15.06
N MET A 482 2.10 -5.50 13.88
CA MET A 482 3.06 -6.28 13.12
C MET A 482 4.43 -5.62 13.16
N ALA A 483 5.45 -6.31 13.66
CA ALA A 483 6.85 -5.89 13.55
C ALA A 483 7.60 -6.84 12.59
N PRO A 484 7.33 -6.78 11.27
CA PRO A 484 7.78 -7.78 10.30
C PRO A 484 9.31 -7.89 10.16
N GLU A 485 10.04 -6.84 10.56
CA GLU A 485 11.51 -6.79 10.61
C GLU A 485 12.10 -7.58 11.81
N GLN A 486 11.27 -7.94 12.79
CA GLN A 486 11.70 -8.54 14.07
C GLN A 486 11.01 -9.89 14.34
N VAL A 487 9.72 -10.01 14.03
CA VAL A 487 8.90 -11.18 14.33
C VAL A 487 7.85 -11.44 13.24
N ARG A 488 7.76 -12.70 12.78
CA ARG A 488 6.93 -13.12 11.62
C ARG A 488 5.44 -13.33 11.96
N ARG A 489 5.03 -12.96 13.17
CA ARG A 489 3.68 -13.12 13.71
C ARG A 489 3.28 -11.85 14.46
N PRO A 490 1.98 -11.59 14.69
CA PRO A 490 1.55 -10.40 15.41
C PRO A 490 2.19 -10.32 16.81
N VAL A 491 2.71 -9.15 17.18
CA VAL A 491 3.14 -8.83 18.55
C VAL A 491 1.92 -8.71 19.45
N VAL A 492 0.87 -8.10 18.92
CA VAL A 492 -0.48 -8.05 19.50
C VAL A 492 -1.52 -8.29 18.42
N LEU A 493 -2.59 -8.99 18.77
CA LEU A 493 -3.80 -9.14 17.95
C LEU A 493 -5.04 -8.87 18.79
N GLU A 494 -5.90 -7.97 18.35
CA GLU A 494 -7.21 -7.71 18.97
C GLU A 494 -8.36 -8.14 18.07
N HIS A 495 -9.41 -8.69 18.69
CA HIS A 495 -10.66 -9.06 18.04
C HIS A 495 -11.85 -8.62 18.88
N PHE A 496 -12.67 -7.73 18.31
CA PHE A 496 -13.89 -7.24 18.94
C PHE A 496 -15.08 -7.50 18.01
N TRP A 497 -15.82 -8.58 18.27
CA TRP A 497 -16.86 -9.09 17.37
C TRP A 497 -18.24 -8.97 17.99
N ARG A 498 -19.15 -8.27 17.30
CA ARG A 498 -20.54 -8.04 17.72
C ARG A 498 -21.54 -8.52 16.67
N ASN A 499 -22.65 -9.10 17.11
CA ASN A 499 -23.75 -9.44 16.21
C ASN A 499 -24.50 -8.17 15.73
N ARG A 500 -25.44 -8.34 14.80
CA ARG A 500 -26.28 -7.26 14.26
C ARG A 500 -27.14 -6.49 15.30
N TRP A 501 -27.22 -6.97 16.53
CA TRP A 501 -27.90 -6.32 17.66
C TRP A 501 -26.91 -5.70 18.67
N GLY A 502 -25.63 -5.61 18.33
CA GLY A 502 -24.58 -5.03 19.18
C GLY A 502 -24.08 -5.93 20.31
N GLN A 503 -24.57 -7.16 20.45
CA GLN A 503 -24.11 -8.05 21.51
C GLN A 503 -22.72 -8.60 21.20
N ILE A 504 -21.81 -8.46 22.17
CA ILE A 504 -20.40 -8.84 22.03
C ILE A 504 -20.25 -10.35 22.23
N SER A 505 -19.67 -11.02 21.23
CA SER A 505 -19.35 -12.46 21.26
C SER A 505 -17.87 -12.74 21.54
N ARG A 506 -17.00 -11.79 21.18
CA ARG A 506 -15.54 -11.90 21.31
C ARG A 506 -14.96 -10.52 21.60
N SER A 507 -14.03 -10.47 22.54
CA SER A 507 -13.36 -9.27 23.04
C SER A 507 -11.93 -9.62 23.43
N ASP A 508 -11.22 -10.34 22.56
CA ASP A 508 -9.91 -10.92 22.87
C ASP A 508 -8.78 -9.95 22.48
N ARG A 509 -7.75 -9.87 23.32
CA ARG A 509 -6.42 -9.32 23.03
C ARG A 509 -5.36 -10.39 23.27
N ASP A 510 -4.74 -10.85 22.21
CA ASP A 510 -3.66 -11.82 22.23
C ASP A 510 -2.31 -11.06 22.24
N GLU A 511 -1.50 -11.22 23.30
CA GLU A 511 -0.19 -10.58 23.42
C GLU A 511 0.95 -11.61 23.37
N LEU A 512 2.00 -11.30 22.62
CA LEU A 512 3.19 -12.14 22.53
C LEU A 512 3.95 -12.15 23.86
N VAL A 513 4.04 -13.33 24.47
CA VAL A 513 4.74 -13.57 25.75
C VAL A 513 6.19 -13.94 25.51
N SER A 514 6.46 -14.74 24.48
CA SER A 514 7.83 -15.06 24.03
C SER A 514 7.81 -15.60 22.62
N PHE A 515 8.94 -15.50 21.93
CA PHE A 515 9.15 -16.13 20.63
C PHE A 515 10.57 -16.69 20.51
N LYS A 516 10.73 -17.68 19.63
CA LYS A 516 12.01 -18.18 19.14
C LYS A 516 11.89 -18.26 17.63
N GLN A 517 12.81 -17.63 16.92
CA GLN A 517 13.00 -17.85 15.48
C GLN A 517 14.34 -18.55 15.29
N ALA A 518 14.32 -19.73 14.68
CA ALA A 518 15.53 -20.44 14.30
C ALA A 518 16.17 -19.72 13.11
N ARG A 519 17.51 -19.62 13.13
CA ARG A 519 18.32 -19.05 12.06
C ARG A 519 18.60 -20.11 11.00
#